data_AF-A0A3A0DXP0-F1
#
_entry.id   AF-A0A3A0DXP0-F1
#
_cell.length_a   1.000
_cell.length_b   1.000
_cell.length_c   1.000
_cell.angle_alpha   90.00
_cell.angle_beta   90.00
_cell.angle_gamma   90.00
#
_symmetry.space_group_name_H-M   'P 1'
#
loop_
_entity.id
_entity.type
_entity.pdbx_description
1 polymer ?
#
loop_
_entity_poly.entity_id
_entity_poly.type
_entity_poly.pdbx_seq_one_letter_code
_entity_poly.pdbx_strand_id
1 'polypeptide(L)'
;MENESVIDQPTRWDRRCPQCSVEIQEVARRCWNCGADIPAKDFDESEYRASSVEPEAVEGISISLLVALAFVIPLFLLGWAAYAVLSRAMQFLF
;
A
#
# COMPACT_ATOMS: atom_id res chain seq x y z
N MET A 1 13.92 4.95 -35.12
CA MET A 1 14.12 3.53 -34.78
C MET A 1 14.46 3.52 -33.31
N GLU A 2 13.47 3.81 -32.47
CA GLU A 2 13.64 3.79 -31.02
C GLU A 2 13.91 2.34 -30.60
N ASN A 3 15.12 2.14 -30.09
CA ASN A 3 15.59 0.89 -29.54
C ASN A 3 14.87 0.68 -28.20
N GLU A 4 13.82 -0.13 -28.20
CA GLU A 4 13.15 -0.60 -26.99
C GLU A 4 14.18 -1.28 -26.10
N SER A 5 14.62 -0.55 -25.07
CA SER A 5 15.35 -1.11 -23.95
C SER A 5 14.38 -2.00 -23.18
N VAL A 6 14.30 -3.27 -23.58
CA VAL A 6 13.76 -4.34 -22.75
C VAL A 6 14.68 -4.42 -21.54
N ILE A 7 14.34 -3.65 -20.50
CA ILE A 7 14.94 -3.84 -19.19
C ILE A 7 14.34 -5.15 -18.68
N ASP A 8 15.07 -6.25 -18.91
CA ASP A 8 14.87 -7.53 -18.22
C ASP A 8 15.24 -7.30 -16.76
N GLN A 9 14.34 -6.64 -16.01
CA GLN A 9 14.46 -6.60 -14.55
C GLN A 9 14.30 -8.05 -14.10
N PRO A 10 15.26 -8.64 -13.35
CA PRO A 10 15.07 -9.96 -12.78
C PRO A 10 13.87 -9.85 -11.85
N THR A 11 12.70 -10.31 -12.34
CA THR A 11 11.51 -10.31 -11.51
C THR A 11 11.82 -11.23 -10.34
N ARG A 12 11.44 -10.80 -9.14
CA ARG A 12 11.77 -11.42 -7.82
C ARG A 12 11.35 -12.89 -7.68
N TRP A 13 10.83 -13.49 -8.75
CA TRP A 13 10.10 -14.75 -8.76
C TRP A 13 10.77 -15.86 -9.59
N ASP A 14 11.83 -15.57 -10.34
CA ASP A 14 12.38 -16.54 -11.30
C ASP A 14 13.51 -17.44 -10.74
N ARG A 15 13.27 -18.14 -9.62
CA ARG A 15 14.15 -19.25 -9.21
C ARG A 15 13.57 -20.58 -9.65
N ARG A 16 14.39 -21.42 -10.30
CA ARG A 16 14.05 -22.80 -10.67
C ARG A 16 14.86 -23.79 -9.86
N CYS A 17 14.23 -24.90 -9.48
CA CYS A 17 14.92 -26.01 -8.84
C CYS A 17 15.96 -26.61 -9.80
N PRO A 18 17.24 -26.77 -9.40
CA PRO A 18 18.28 -27.35 -10.27
C PRO A 18 18.07 -28.84 -10.56
N GLN A 19 17.22 -29.51 -9.79
CA GLN A 19 17.01 -30.96 -9.91
C GLN A 19 15.80 -31.30 -10.78
N CYS A 20 14.69 -30.56 -10.63
CA CYS A 20 13.43 -30.86 -11.35
C CYS A 20 12.90 -29.70 -12.20
N SER A 21 13.64 -28.59 -12.30
CA SER A 21 13.31 -27.41 -13.13
C SER A 21 11.98 -26.70 -12.81
N VAL A 22 11.33 -27.06 -11.70
CA VAL A 22 10.10 -26.43 -11.23
C VAL A 22 10.41 -25.03 -10.69
N GLU A 23 9.48 -24.11 -10.87
CA GLU A 23 9.55 -22.78 -10.29
C GLU A 23 9.38 -22.84 -8.76
N ILE A 24 10.23 -22.11 -8.05
CA ILE A 24 10.32 -22.10 -6.59
C ILE A 24 10.43 -20.67 -6.09
N GLN A 25 9.90 -20.41 -4.89
CA GLN A 25 10.01 -19.10 -4.27
C GLN A 25 11.47 -18.73 -4.00
N GLU A 26 11.77 -17.44 -4.02
CA GLU A 26 13.15 -16.94 -3.90
C GLU A 26 13.86 -17.37 -2.60
N VAL A 27 13.07 -17.43 -1.51
CA VAL A 27 13.50 -17.81 -0.16
C VAL A 27 13.32 -19.30 0.15
N ALA A 28 12.84 -20.10 -0.81
CA ALA A 28 12.62 -21.52 -0.61
C ALA A 28 13.96 -22.24 -0.43
N ARG A 29 14.18 -22.82 0.75
CA ARG A 29 15.35 -23.67 1.04
C ARG A 29 15.19 -25.11 0.56
N ARG A 30 13.97 -25.52 0.22
CA ARG A 30 13.65 -26.87 -0.22
C ARG A 30 12.60 -26.83 -1.32
N CYS A 31 12.78 -27.63 -2.36
CA CYS A 31 11.82 -27.79 -3.43
C CYS A 31 10.55 -28.50 -2.93
N TRP A 32 9.39 -27.91 -3.16
CA TRP A 32 8.09 -28.51 -2.81
C TRP A 32 7.73 -29.71 -3.70
N ASN A 33 8.30 -29.79 -4.92
CA ASN A 33 8.00 -30.84 -5.88
C ASN A 33 8.90 -32.08 -5.72
N CYS A 34 10.23 -31.89 -5.64
CA CYS A 34 11.18 -33.01 -5.57
C CYS A 34 11.87 -33.20 -4.21
N GLY A 35 11.65 -32.28 -3.26
CA GLY A 35 12.26 -32.35 -1.92
C GLY A 35 13.75 -32.01 -1.86
N ALA A 36 14.39 -31.70 -2.99
CA ALA A 36 15.80 -31.32 -3.02
C ALA A 36 16.06 -30.01 -2.26
N ASP A 37 17.17 -29.96 -1.53
CA ASP A 37 17.62 -28.72 -0.87
C ASP A 37 18.10 -27.71 -1.91
N ILE A 38 17.69 -26.47 -1.74
CA ILE A 38 17.97 -25.35 -2.64
C ILE A 38 19.00 -24.45 -1.95
N PRO A 39 20.13 -24.14 -2.62
CA PRO A 39 21.10 -23.21 -2.06
C PRO A 39 20.46 -21.84 -1.86
N ALA A 40 20.57 -21.31 -0.63
CA ALA A 40 20.12 -19.95 -0.32
C ALA A 40 20.85 -18.97 -1.24
N LYS A 41 20.13 -18.01 -1.84
CA LYS A 41 20.82 -16.81 -2.34
C LYS A 41 21.21 -16.04 -1.10
N ASP A 42 22.47 -15.68 -1.00
CA ASP A 42 22.84 -14.55 -0.18
C ASP A 42 22.17 -13.34 -0.84
N PHE A 43 21.06 -12.90 -0.26
CA PHE A 43 20.44 -11.65 -0.66
C PHE A 43 21.35 -10.55 -0.15
N ASP A 44 22.17 -10.01 -1.05
CA ASP A 44 22.92 -8.80 -0.79
C ASP A 44 21.91 -7.69 -0.45
N GLU A 45 21.81 -7.37 0.84
CA GLU A 45 20.94 -6.33 1.42
C GLU A 45 21.23 -4.93 0.86
N SER A 46 22.31 -4.79 0.09
CA SER A 46 22.78 -3.56 -0.54
C SER A 46 21.87 -3.04 -1.67
N GLU A 47 21.08 -3.89 -2.33
CA GLU A 47 20.14 -3.47 -3.39
C GLU A 47 18.87 -2.80 -2.79
N TYR A 48 18.48 -3.14 -1.55
CA TYR A 48 17.27 -2.57 -0.93
C TYR A 48 17.41 -1.09 -0.56
N ARG A 49 18.64 -0.61 -0.30
CA ARG A 49 18.88 0.79 0.06
C ARG A 49 18.68 1.77 -1.11
N ALA A 50 18.64 1.28 -2.35
CA ALA A 50 18.29 2.08 -3.51
C ALA A 50 16.77 2.28 -3.69
N SER A 51 15.94 1.47 -3.02
CA SER A 51 14.52 1.78 -2.81
C SER A 51 14.34 2.49 -1.46
N SER A 52 15.14 3.53 -1.25
CA SER A 52 14.68 4.62 -0.40
C SER A 52 13.53 5.25 -1.19
N VAL A 53 12.32 4.73 -0.99
CA VAL A 53 11.09 5.44 -1.34
C VAL A 53 11.24 6.81 -0.69
N GLU A 54 11.56 7.82 -1.49
CA GLU A 54 11.31 9.20 -1.11
C GLU A 54 9.84 9.20 -0.69
N PRO A 55 9.49 9.56 0.56
CA PRO A 55 8.11 9.78 0.88
C PRO A 55 7.70 10.92 -0.02
N GLU A 56 7.04 10.59 -1.14
CA GLU A 56 6.19 11.49 -1.88
C GLU A 56 5.36 12.17 -0.81
N ALA A 57 5.72 13.42 -0.56
CA ALA A 57 5.18 14.21 0.51
C ALA A 57 3.68 14.16 0.32
N VAL A 58 3.00 13.43 1.21
CA VAL A 58 1.56 13.48 1.40
C VAL A 58 1.26 14.96 1.42
N GLU A 59 0.64 15.47 0.36
CA GLU A 59 0.37 16.88 0.19
C GLU A 59 -0.29 17.36 1.47
N GLY A 60 0.49 18.11 2.25
CA GLY A 60 0.12 18.46 3.61
C GLY A 60 -1.23 19.15 3.53
N ILE A 61 -2.21 18.62 4.25
CA ILE A 61 -3.46 19.31 4.49
C ILE A 61 -3.08 20.71 4.98
N SER A 62 -3.30 21.73 4.14
CA SER A 62 -2.85 23.09 4.47
C SER A 62 -3.40 23.48 5.84
N ILE A 63 -2.63 24.23 6.64
CA ILE A 63 -3.08 24.71 7.95
C ILE A 63 -4.43 25.45 7.81
N SER A 64 -4.62 26.15 6.69
CA SER A 64 -5.90 26.75 6.30
C SER A 64 -7.05 25.75 6.23
N LEU A 65 -6.83 24.56 5.66
CA LEU A 65 -7.85 23.50 5.60
C LEU A 65 -8.09 22.89 6.99
N LEU A 66 -7.06 22.70 7.81
CA LEU A 66 -7.24 22.22 9.20
C LEU A 66 -8.07 23.19 10.03
N VAL A 67 -7.79 24.49 9.94
CA VAL A 67 -8.57 25.53 10.62
C VAL A 67 -10.00 25.56 10.06
N ALA A 68 -10.18 25.53 8.74
CA ALA A 68 -11.51 25.49 8.16
C ALA A 68 -12.33 24.29 8.65
N LEU A 69 -11.75 23.08 8.66
CA LEU A 69 -12.42 21.88 9.15
C LEU A 69 -12.73 21.97 10.66
N ALA A 70 -11.82 22.53 11.47
CA ALA A 70 -12.06 22.73 12.90
C ALA A 70 -13.20 23.70 13.21
N PHE A 71 -13.55 24.63 12.31
CA PHE A 71 -14.68 25.53 12.49
C PHE A 71 -15.96 25.03 11.82
N VAL A 72 -15.86 24.47 10.62
CA VAL A 72 -17.03 24.05 9.82
C VAL A 72 -17.65 22.77 10.39
N ILE A 73 -16.83 21.79 10.79
CA ILE A 73 -17.36 20.51 11.28
C ILE A 73 -18.19 20.69 12.56
N PRO A 74 -17.75 21.43 13.61
CA PRO A 74 -18.56 21.61 14.81
C PRO A 74 -19.85 22.39 14.56
N LEU A 75 -19.81 23.44 13.72
CA LEU A 75 -21.01 24.20 13.36
C LEU A 75 -22.02 23.33 12.63
N PHE A 76 -21.55 22.49 11.72
CA PHE A 76 -22.40 21.55 10.99
C PHE A 76 -23.02 20.50 11.93
N LEU A 77 -22.24 19.95 12.87
CA LEU A 77 -22.74 19.00 13.87
C LEU A 77 -23.76 19.63 14.82
N LEU A 78 -23.53 20.85 15.30
CA LEU A 78 -24.48 21.58 16.14
C LEU A 78 -25.77 21.90 15.38
N GLY A 79 -25.67 22.33 14.13
CA GLY A 79 -26.82 22.59 13.26
C GLY A 79 -27.63 21.32 13.00
N TRP A 80 -26.97 20.20 12.71
CA TRP A 80 -27.63 18.91 12.48
C TRP A 80 -28.30 18.38 13.74
N ALA A 81 -27.68 18.52 14.92
CA ALA A 81 -28.29 18.16 16.19
C ALA A 81 -29.54 19.00 16.49
N ALA A 82 -29.48 20.33 16.29
CA ALA A 82 -30.64 21.21 16.44
C ALA A 82 -31.76 20.85 15.45
N TYR A 83 -31.39 20.57 14.19
CA TYR A 83 -32.33 20.12 13.16
C TYR A 83 -32.98 18.78 13.53
N ALA A 84 -32.22 17.81 14.04
CA ALA A 84 -32.75 16.52 14.46
C ALA A 84 -33.76 16.65 15.61
N VAL A 85 -33.48 17.51 16.59
CA VAL A 85 -34.42 17.80 17.70
C VAL A 85 -35.68 18.48 17.19
N LEU A 86 -35.54 19.49 16.32
CA LEU A 86 -36.68 20.22 15.75
C LEU A 86 -37.53 19.34 14.84
N SER A 87 -36.89 18.52 14.00
CA SER A 87 -37.53 17.54 13.15
C SER A 87 -38.34 16.53 13.97
N ARG A 88 -37.77 16.02 15.05
CA ARG A 88 -38.46 15.10 15.96
C ARG A 88 -39.60 15.77 16.70
N ALA A 89 -39.48 17.04 17.08
CA ALA A 89 -40.58 17.80 17.68
C ALA A 89 -41.74 18.03 16.69
N MET A 90 -41.46 18.30 15.42
CA MET A 90 -42.49 18.45 14.39
C MET A 90 -43.24 17.14 14.10
N GLN A 91 -42.59 15.98 14.21
CA GLN A 91 -43.25 14.67 14.07
C GLN A 91 -44.30 14.37 15.15
N PHE A 92 -44.25 15.03 16.31
CA PHE A 92 -45.24 14.88 17.37
C PHE A 92 -46.38 15.91 17.28
N LEU A 93 -46.28 16.91 16.39
CA LEU A 93 -47.28 17.96 16.18
C LEU A 93 -48.27 17.66 15.05
N PHE A 94 -48.05 16.59 14.30
CA PHE A 94 -48.93 16.05 13.25
C PHE A 94 -49.36 14.62 13.62
#